data_AF-A0AAD6NTU9-F1
#
_entry.id   AF-A0AAD6NTU9-F1
#
_cell.length_a   1.000
_cell.length_b   1.000
_cell.length_c   1.000
_cell.angle_alpha   90.00
_cell.angle_beta   90.00
_cell.angle_gamma   90.00
#
_symmetry.space_group_name_H-M   'P 1'
#
loop_
_entity.id
_entity.type
_entity.pdbx_description
1 polymer ?
#
loop_
_entity_poly.entity_id
_entity_poly.type
_entity_poly.pdbx_seq_one_letter_code
_entity_poly.pdbx_strand_id
1 'polypeptide(L)'
;MFEQDTVLVPKETSWFGYYPDGSYDTILPAQETKLYTEDWIGLKTLDEAGKVKFINVSGGHLDISQTDMKKYVLPYLVEQAPSPSLQIEKGPSSCRWVSAIKNNFMELVGRAEDRNLLDIRR
;
A
#
# COMPACT_ATOMS: atom_id res chain seq x y z
N MET A 1 7.25 0.53 4.14
CA MET A 1 7.96 1.23 5.22
C MET A 1 8.08 2.70 4.84
N PHE A 2 7.97 3.57 5.83
CA PHE A 2 8.24 5.01 5.69
C PHE A 2 9.70 5.25 6.10
N GLU A 3 10.48 5.87 5.24
CA GLU A 3 11.93 5.99 5.43
C GLU A 3 12.30 6.79 6.70
N GLN A 4 11.52 7.85 6.98
CA GLN A 4 11.74 8.78 8.09
C GLN A 4 10.70 8.60 9.20
N ASP A 5 10.13 7.39 9.36
CA ASP A 5 9.22 7.08 10.46
C ASP A 5 9.92 7.24 11.82
N THR A 6 9.30 8.01 12.72
CA THR A 6 9.77 8.20 14.10
C THR A 6 8.77 7.72 15.14
N VAL A 7 7.65 7.12 14.73
CA VAL A 7 6.59 6.61 15.60
C VAL A 7 6.80 5.13 15.86
N LEU A 8 7.14 4.36 14.81
CA LEU A 8 7.45 2.94 14.93
C LEU A 8 8.90 2.73 15.36
N VAL A 9 9.11 1.95 16.43
CA VAL A 9 10.43 1.63 16.97
C VAL A 9 10.57 0.11 17.15
N PRO A 10 11.40 -0.58 16.34
CA PRO A 10 12.08 -0.08 15.14
C PRO A 10 11.08 0.12 13.98
N LYS A 11 11.41 0.96 12.99
CA LYS A 11 10.51 1.23 11.85
C LYS A 11 10.26 -0.01 10.98
N GLU A 12 11.20 -0.95 11.03
CA GLU A 12 11.19 -2.26 10.37
C GLU A 12 10.03 -3.15 10.86
N THR A 13 9.39 -2.82 11.99
CA THR A 13 8.12 -3.43 12.43
C THR A 13 7.03 -3.37 11.35
N SER A 14 7.05 -2.32 10.50
CA SER A 14 6.17 -2.18 9.32
C SER A 14 6.28 -3.34 8.32
N TRP A 15 7.38 -4.07 8.37
CA TRP A 15 7.75 -5.14 7.45
C TRP A 15 8.03 -6.45 8.19
N PHE A 16 7.53 -6.66 9.40
CA PHE A 16 7.81 -7.85 10.21
C PHE A 16 9.29 -8.04 10.60
N GLY A 17 10.12 -7.00 10.47
CA GLY A 17 11.45 -6.96 11.08
C GLY A 17 11.36 -6.53 12.55
N TYR A 18 12.31 -6.97 13.37
CA TYR A 18 12.35 -6.62 14.79
C TYR A 18 13.75 -6.78 15.38
N TYR A 19 13.91 -6.38 16.64
CA TYR A 19 15.10 -6.69 17.41
C TYR A 19 15.20 -8.20 17.73
N PRO A 20 16.41 -8.76 17.87
CA PRO A 20 16.61 -10.12 18.35
C PRO A 20 16.16 -10.27 19.82
N ASP A 21 15.87 -11.51 20.22
CA ASP A 21 15.50 -11.83 21.60
C ASP A 21 16.59 -11.36 22.59
N GLY A 22 16.24 -10.42 23.47
CA GLY A 22 17.12 -9.97 24.56
C GLY A 22 18.19 -8.92 24.20
N SER A 23 18.19 -8.34 23.00
CA SER A 23 19.07 -7.22 22.63
C SER A 23 18.32 -6.19 21.79
N TYR A 24 18.74 -4.92 21.86
CA TYR A 24 18.23 -3.82 21.03
C TYR A 24 19.31 -3.25 20.08
N ASP A 25 20.44 -3.95 19.96
CA ASP A 25 21.64 -3.40 19.32
C ASP A 25 21.61 -3.53 17.79
N THR A 26 20.88 -4.52 17.28
CA THR A 26 20.78 -4.84 15.85
C THR A 26 19.33 -5.08 15.45
N ILE A 27 18.97 -4.74 14.22
CA ILE A 27 17.63 -4.98 13.69
C ILE A 27 17.69 -6.16 12.72
N LEU A 28 16.84 -7.16 12.94
CA LEU A 28 16.64 -8.28 12.03
C LEU A 28 15.62 -7.89 10.96
N PRO A 29 15.93 -8.04 9.66
CA PRO A 29 14.91 -8.00 8.61
C PRO A 29 13.94 -9.18 8.78
N ALA A 30 12.76 -9.09 8.15
CA ALA A 30 11.73 -10.12 8.21
C ALA A 30 12.29 -11.52 7.97
N GLN A 31 13.11 -11.66 6.93
CA GLN A 31 13.70 -12.91 6.45
C GLN A 31 14.65 -13.60 7.45
N GLU A 32 15.14 -12.86 8.45
CA GLU A 32 16.02 -13.39 9.50
C GLU A 32 15.28 -13.69 10.81
N THR A 33 13.99 -13.33 10.92
CA THR A 33 13.20 -13.62 12.12
C THR A 33 12.76 -15.09 12.17
N LYS A 34 12.54 -15.63 13.38
CA LYS A 34 11.92 -16.97 13.57
C LYS A 34 10.53 -17.05 12.93
N LEU A 35 9.74 -15.98 13.04
CA LEU A 35 8.41 -15.87 12.43
C LEU A 35 8.43 -16.18 10.92
N TYR A 36 9.44 -15.70 10.21
CA TYR A 36 9.62 -15.97 8.78
C TYR A 36 10.30 -17.33 8.53
N THR A 37 11.44 -17.59 9.18
CA THR A 37 12.27 -18.77 8.88
C THR A 37 11.57 -20.09 9.20
N GLU A 38 10.74 -20.11 10.25
CA GLU A 38 9.89 -21.25 10.64
C GLU A 38 8.45 -21.15 10.10
N ASP A 39 8.16 -20.11 9.31
CA ASP A 39 6.90 -19.87 8.60
C ASP A 39 5.62 -19.91 9.48
N TRP A 40 5.69 -19.35 10.69
CA TRP A 40 4.62 -19.45 11.71
C TRP A 40 3.24 -19.00 11.23
N ILE A 41 3.19 -17.99 10.35
CA ILE A 41 1.96 -17.42 9.81
C ILE A 41 1.83 -17.56 8.29
N GLY A 42 2.71 -18.34 7.66
CA GLY A 42 2.75 -18.45 6.20
C GLY A 42 3.45 -17.28 5.49
N LEU A 43 4.14 -16.39 6.21
CA LEU A 43 4.78 -15.20 5.61
C LEU A 43 5.84 -15.58 4.58
N LYS A 44 6.66 -16.60 4.85
CA LYS A 44 7.68 -17.09 3.91
C LYS A 44 7.02 -17.71 2.69
N THR A 45 6.00 -18.55 2.89
CA THR A 45 5.24 -19.15 1.79
C THR A 45 4.62 -18.07 0.89
N LEU A 46 4.07 -17.00 1.46
CA LEU A 46 3.50 -15.88 0.69
C LEU A 46 4.58 -15.07 -0.04
N ASP A 47 5.73 -14.83 0.58
CA ASP A 47 6.84 -14.10 -0.03
C ASP A 47 7.43 -14.87 -1.21
N GLU A 48 7.72 -16.16 -1.03
CA GLU A 48 8.21 -17.06 -2.07
C GLU A 48 7.21 -17.22 -3.23
N ALA A 49 5.90 -17.19 -2.94
CA ALA A 49 4.85 -17.18 -3.95
C ALA A 49 4.65 -15.79 -4.63
N GLY A 50 5.45 -14.79 -4.28
CA GLY A 50 5.39 -13.44 -4.83
C GLY A 50 4.18 -12.61 -4.40
N LYS A 51 3.48 -13.05 -3.33
CA LYS A 51 2.25 -12.42 -2.80
C LYS A 51 2.54 -11.34 -1.75
N VAL A 52 3.78 -11.22 -1.28
CA VAL A 52 4.23 -10.13 -0.40
C VAL A 52 4.99 -9.09 -1.22
N LYS A 53 4.83 -7.81 -0.87
CA LYS A 53 5.58 -6.70 -1.46
C LYS A 53 6.15 -5.81 -0.36
N PHE A 54 7.47 -5.78 -0.24
CA PHE A 54 8.19 -4.88 0.66
C PHE A 54 8.44 -3.54 -0.05
N ILE A 55 7.49 -2.61 0.08
CA ILE A 55 7.53 -1.29 -0.58
C ILE A 55 7.95 -0.20 0.40
N ASN A 56 8.95 0.57 0.03
CA ASN A 56 9.47 1.69 0.81
C ASN A 56 9.07 3.01 0.13
N VAL A 57 8.72 4.00 0.95
CA VAL A 57 8.33 5.34 0.48
C VAL A 57 9.00 6.40 1.35
N SER A 58 9.31 7.54 0.76
CA SER A 58 9.78 8.72 1.50
C SER A 58 8.64 9.32 2.31
N GLY A 59 8.93 9.83 3.50
CA GLY A 59 7.97 10.47 4.40
C GLY A 59 8.13 10.00 5.85
N GLY A 60 7.49 10.75 6.75
CA GLY A 60 7.27 10.35 8.13
C GLY A 60 6.11 9.35 8.29
N HIS A 61 5.66 9.14 9.52
CA HIS A 61 4.59 8.20 9.83
C HIS A 61 3.28 8.56 9.10
N LEU A 62 2.83 7.67 8.20
CA LEU A 62 1.63 7.83 7.36
C LEU A 62 1.70 8.97 6.33
N ASP A 63 2.87 9.57 6.14
CA ASP A 63 3.09 10.63 5.16
C ASP A 63 3.43 10.02 3.79
N ILE A 64 2.40 9.62 3.05
CA ILE A 64 2.54 9.05 1.70
C ILE A 64 2.13 10.06 0.63
N SER A 65 2.98 10.24 -0.39
CA SER A 65 2.66 11.10 -1.52
C SER A 65 1.49 10.55 -2.35
N GLN A 66 0.71 11.43 -2.99
CA GLN A 66 -0.35 10.98 -3.91
C GLN A 66 0.21 10.16 -5.07
N THR A 67 1.42 10.47 -5.52
CA THR A 67 2.11 9.74 -6.58
C THR A 67 2.41 8.30 -6.15
N ASP A 68 2.94 8.11 -4.95
CA ASP A 68 3.23 6.79 -4.40
C ASP A 68 1.96 6.01 -4.06
N MET A 69 0.92 6.67 -3.56
CA MET A 69 -0.38 6.04 -3.32
C MET A 69 -0.99 5.52 -4.64
N LYS A 70 -0.99 6.33 -5.70
CA LYS A 70 -1.45 5.89 -7.04
C LYS A 70 -0.60 4.75 -7.60
N LYS A 71 0.71 4.75 -7.32
CA LYS A 71 1.63 3.73 -7.83
C LYS A 71 1.50 2.39 -7.10
N TYR A 72 1.41 2.41 -5.77
CA TYR A 72 1.56 1.22 -4.94
C TYR A 72 0.27 0.71 -4.30
N VAL A 73 -0.73 1.57 -4.09
CA VAL A 73 -1.99 1.17 -3.44
C VAL A 73 -3.11 0.97 -4.46
N LEU A 74 -3.27 1.92 -5.38
CA LEU A 74 -4.37 1.92 -6.35
C LEU A 74 -4.48 0.64 -7.20
N PRO A 75 -3.40 -0.02 -7.66
CA PRO A 75 -3.50 -1.25 -8.45
C PRO A 75 -4.22 -2.41 -7.73
N TYR A 76 -4.31 -2.37 -6.40
CA TYR A 76 -5.02 -3.38 -5.59
C TYR A 76 -6.48 -3.03 -5.30
N LEU A 77 -6.90 -1.79 -5.60
CA LEU A 77 -8.26 -1.31 -5.33
C LEU A 77 -9.14 -1.25 -6.58
N VAL A 78 -8.52 -1.24 -7.76
CA VAL A 78 -9.22 -1.25 -9.04
C VAL A 78 -9.49 -2.70 -9.43
N GLU A 79 -10.75 -3.02 -9.77
CA GLU A 79 -11.07 -4.31 -10.39
C GLU A 79 -10.18 -4.48 -11.63
N GLN A 80 -9.35 -5.52 -11.62
CA GLN A 80 -8.66 -5.91 -12.85
C GLN A 80 -9.76 -6.31 -13.83
N ALA A 81 -9.99 -5.46 -14.83
CA ALA A 81 -10.91 -5.79 -15.91
C ALA A 81 -10.53 -7.18 -16.44
N PRO A 82 -11.50 -8.08 -16.67
CA PRO A 82 -11.21 -9.46 -17.00
C PRO A 82 -10.27 -9.49 -18.20
N SER A 83 -9.13 -10.17 -18.04
CA SER A 83 -8.27 -10.56 -19.14
C SER A 83 -9.13 -11.25 -20.21
N PRO A 84 -8.99 -10.93 -21.50
CA PRO A 84 -9.81 -11.48 -22.57
C PRO A 84 -9.44 -12.94 -22.85
N SER A 85 -9.73 -13.83 -21.91
CA SER A 85 -9.59 -15.27 -22.05
C SER A 85 -10.36 -15.98 -20.93
N LEU A 86 -11.69 -15.95 -21.02
CA LEU A 86 -12.61 -17.00 -20.57
C LEU A 86 -14.01 -16.57 -20.98
N GLN A 87 -14.48 -17.09 -22.11
CA GLN A 87 -15.91 -17.02 -22.44
C GLN A 87 -16.63 -18.02 -21.54
N ILE A 88 -17.38 -17.53 -20.57
CA ILE A 88 -18.37 -18.32 -19.83
C ILE A 88 -19.70 -17.54 -19.87
N GLU A 89 -20.76 -18.31 -20.12
CA GLU A 89 -22.05 -17.90 -20.66
C GLU A 89 -22.84 -16.90 -19.80
N LYS A 90 -23.66 -16.12 -20.51
CA LYS A 90 -24.56 -15.11 -19.98
C LYS A 90 -25.67 -15.72 -19.10
N GLY A 91 -25.58 -15.53 -17.79
CA GLY A 91 -26.72 -15.58 -16.87
C GLY A 91 -27.00 -14.19 -16.30
N PRO A 92 -28.28 -13.75 -16.14
CA PRO A 92 -28.57 -12.40 -15.68
C PRO A 92 -28.76 -12.37 -14.17
N SER A 93 -27.97 -11.57 -13.46
CA SER A 93 -28.36 -10.98 -12.18
C SER A 93 -27.38 -9.85 -11.85
N SER A 94 -27.73 -8.61 -12.19
CA SER A 94 -28.18 -7.62 -11.20
C SER A 94 -27.17 -7.39 -10.07
N CYS A 95 -26.21 -6.51 -10.32
CA CYS A 95 -25.55 -5.72 -9.28
C CYS A 95 -25.45 -4.27 -9.76
N ARG A 96 -26.57 -3.54 -9.68
CA ARG A 96 -26.70 -2.12 -10.05
C ARG A 96 -26.22 -1.17 -8.92
N TRP A 97 -25.48 -1.70 -7.94
CA TRP A 97 -25.08 -1.01 -6.70
C TRP A 97 -23.68 -0.37 -6.74
N VAL A 98 -22.79 -0.77 -7.66
CA VAL A 98 -21.39 -0.32 -7.64
C VAL A 98 -21.19 1.08 -8.24
N SER A 99 -22.21 1.63 -8.93
CA SER A 99 -22.11 2.95 -9.58
C SER A 99 -22.12 4.14 -8.61
N ALA A 100 -22.40 3.93 -7.31
CA ALA A 100 -22.48 5.01 -6.33
C ALA A 100 -21.14 5.33 -5.64
N ILE A 101 -20.24 4.36 -5.47
CA ILE A 101 -18.96 4.58 -4.77
C ILE A 101 -17.95 5.31 -5.67
N LYS A 102 -18.04 5.10 -6.99
CA LYS A 102 -17.13 5.70 -7.98
C LYS A 102 -17.24 7.23 -8.05
N ASN A 103 -18.41 7.78 -7.78
CA ASN A 103 -18.64 9.23 -7.86
C ASN A 103 -18.21 9.98 -6.59
N ASN A 104 -18.27 9.35 -5.41
CA ASN A 104 -17.89 10.04 -4.16
C ASN A 104 -16.37 10.16 -3.96
N PHE A 105 -15.56 9.22 -4.42
CA PHE A 105 -14.12 9.28 -4.21
C PHE A 105 -13.42 10.29 -5.11
N MET A 106 -13.91 10.50 -6.34
CA MET A 106 -13.33 11.48 -7.27
C MET A 106 -13.60 12.93 -6.84
N GLU A 107 -14.68 13.18 -6.10
CA GLU A 107 -15.02 14.51 -5.60
C GLU A 107 -14.17 14.91 -4.39
N LEU A 108 -13.72 13.95 -3.57
CA LEU A 108 -12.88 14.21 -2.40
C LEU A 108 -11.40 14.50 -2.75
N VAL A 109 -10.94 14.01 -3.90
CA VAL A 109 -9.56 14.20 -4.39
C VAL A 109 -9.46 15.36 -5.39
N GLY A 110 -10.59 15.86 -5.89
CA GLY A 110 -10.66 16.90 -6.92
C GLY A 110 -11.03 18.29 -6.39
N ARG A 111 -10.21 18.88 -5.51
CA ARG A 111 -10.27 20.35 -5.27
C ARG A 111 -8.95 20.94 -4.75
N ALA A 112 -7.90 20.83 -5.53
CA ALA A 112 -6.78 21.76 -5.46
C ALA A 112 -6.14 21.82 -6.85
N GLU A 113 -5.59 22.99 -7.20
CA GLU A 113 -5.08 23.43 -8.51
C GLU A 113 -6.20 24.06 -9.38
N ASP A 114 -6.19 25.35 -9.76
CA ASP A 114 -5.15 26.35 -9.82
C ASP A 114 -5.76 27.76 -9.78
N ARG A 115 -5.10 28.71 -9.11
CA ARG A 115 -5.07 30.11 -9.54
C ARG A 115 -3.67 30.66 -9.35
N ASN A 116 -2.83 30.48 -10.36
CA ASN A 116 -1.78 31.44 -10.65
C ASN A 116 -2.43 32.70 -11.27
N LEU A 117 -2.32 33.85 -10.60
CA LEU A 117 -2.45 35.16 -11.24
C LEU A 117 -1.78 36.27 -10.39
N LEU A 118 -0.54 36.59 -10.77
CA LEU A 118 0.07 37.93 -10.94
C LEU A 118 -0.24 39.10 -9.97
N ASP A 119 0.85 39.61 -9.39
CA ASP A 119 1.31 41.03 -9.38
C ASP A 119 0.87 42.01 -8.26
N ILE A 120 1.83 42.92 -7.97
CA ILE A 120 1.77 44.28 -7.39
C ILE A 120 2.01 44.46 -5.86
N ARG A 121 3.29 44.74 -5.55
CA ARG A 121 3.82 45.94 -4.85
C ARG A 121 2.87 46.72 -3.91
N ARG A 122 3.17 46.71 -2.61
CA ARG A 122 3.43 47.92 -1.80
C ARG A 122 4.25 47.56 -0.57
#